data_AF-A0A963WD37-F1
#
_entry.id   AF-A0A963WD37-F1
#
_cell.length_a   1.000
_cell.length_b   1.000
_cell.length_c   1.000
_cell.angle_alpha   90.00
_cell.angle_beta   90.00
_cell.angle_gamma   90.00
#
_symmetry.space_group_name_H-M   'P 1'
#
loop_
_entity.id
_entity.type
_entity.pdbx_description
1 polymer ?
#
loop_
_entity_poly.entity_id
_entity_poly.type
_entity_poly.pdbx_seq_one_letter_code
_entity_poly.pdbx_strand_id
1 'polypeptide(L)'
;ALLVAGALLVALFWLAPAALSAWAGGSVIEALNSRPLNWLGLVTRKPITEDYVPLIPWLGLVLWGAAAGRWLLAHRPGWLAGGGSVPGRALAGLGRWSLSYYMLHQPVLIGALTAFGWLTGRG
;
A
#
# COMPACT_ATOMS: atom_id res chain seq x y z
N ALA A 1 18.59 1.72 10.32
CA ALA A 1 18.59 0.79 9.17
C ALA A 1 17.20 0.62 8.55
N LEU A 2 16.21 0.02 9.23
CA LEU A 2 14.89 -0.28 8.66
C LEU A 2 14.11 0.94 8.13
N LEU A 3 14.16 2.08 8.84
CA LEU A 3 13.48 3.31 8.40
C LEU A 3 14.04 3.84 7.08
N VAL A 4 15.37 3.87 6.96
CA VAL A 4 16.06 4.34 5.76
C VAL A 4 15.81 3.38 4.60
N ALA A 5 15.96 2.06 4.82
CA ALA A 5 15.65 1.06 3.81
C ALA A 5 14.18 1.16 3.34
N GLY A 6 13.24 1.34 4.28
CA GLY A 6 11.84 1.54 3.95
C GLY A 6 11.59 2.78 3.10
N ALA A 7 12.20 3.90 3.47
CA ALA A 7 12.09 5.15 2.73
C ALA A 7 12.63 5.03 1.30
N LEU A 8 13.78 4.36 1.12
CA LEU A 8 14.37 4.12 -0.18
C LEU A 8 13.49 3.24 -1.07
N LEU A 9 12.89 2.19 -0.51
CA LEU A 9 11.97 1.31 -1.25
C LEU A 9 10.68 2.06 -1.67
N VAL A 10 10.12 2.88 -0.78
CA VAL A 10 8.95 3.71 -1.13
C VAL A 10 9.31 4.75 -2.19
N ALA A 11 10.46 5.42 -2.05
CA ALA A 11 10.93 6.38 -3.03
C ALA A 11 11.15 5.74 -4.41
N LEU A 12 11.60 4.49 -4.45
CA LEU A 12 11.80 3.74 -5.69
C LEU A 12 10.52 3.64 -6.53
N PHE A 13 9.34 3.58 -5.91
CA PHE A 13 8.07 3.59 -6.66
C PHE A 13 7.89 4.82 -7.54
N TRP A 14 8.27 5.98 -7.02
CA TRP A 14 8.12 7.26 -7.70
C TRP A 14 9.28 7.55 -8.65
N LEU A 15 10.47 7.08 -8.31
CA LEU A 15 11.69 7.37 -9.07
C LEU A 15 11.98 6.34 -10.17
N ALA A 16 11.57 5.08 -10.00
CA ALA A 16 11.88 4.00 -10.94
C ALA A 16 11.39 4.27 -12.37
N PRO A 17 10.17 4.79 -12.62
CA PRO A 17 9.72 5.04 -13.99
C PRO A 17 10.64 6.03 -14.73
N ALA A 18 10.97 7.16 -14.09
CA ALA A 18 11.83 8.18 -14.67
C ALA A 18 13.26 7.68 -14.88
N ALA A 19 13.80 6.95 -13.90
CA ALA A 19 15.14 6.37 -14.00
C ALA A 19 15.21 5.30 -15.11
N LEU A 20 14.24 4.41 -15.20
CA LEU A 20 14.19 3.39 -16.26
C LEU A 20 14.05 4.04 -17.64
N SER A 21 13.17 5.04 -17.79
CA SER A 21 13.01 5.74 -19.06
C SER A 21 14.26 6.52 -19.50
N ALA A 22 15.05 7.03 -18.57
CA ALA A 22 16.26 7.78 -18.89
C ALA A 22 17.48 6.90 -19.16
N TRP A 23 17.59 5.75 -18.47
CA TRP A 23 18.84 4.99 -18.40
C TRP A 23 18.74 3.51 -18.84
N ALA A 24 17.54 2.94 -18.98
CA ALA A 24 17.38 1.54 -19.35
C ALA A 24 17.12 1.36 -20.85
N GLY A 25 17.64 0.27 -21.42
CA GLY A 25 17.34 -0.12 -22.80
C GLY A 25 15.89 -0.59 -22.96
N GLY A 26 15.33 -0.43 -24.17
CA GLY A 26 13.93 -0.76 -24.46
C GLY A 26 13.55 -2.22 -24.15
N SER A 27 14.45 -3.18 -24.37
CA SER A 27 14.23 -4.59 -24.03
C SER A 27 14.09 -4.84 -22.53
N VAL A 28 14.87 -4.12 -21.70
CA VAL A 28 14.79 -4.20 -20.23
C VAL A 28 13.48 -3.61 -19.74
N ILE A 29 13.08 -2.46 -20.28
CA ILE A 29 11.80 -1.82 -19.95
C ILE A 29 10.64 -2.75 -20.30
N GLU A 30 10.68 -3.39 -21.47
CA GLU A 30 9.62 -4.29 -21.91
C GLU A 30 9.55 -5.56 -21.04
N ALA A 31 10.71 -6.13 -20.68
CA ALA A 31 10.78 -7.24 -19.75
C ALA A 31 10.18 -6.85 -18.39
N LEU A 32 10.54 -5.71 -17.81
CA LEU A 32 10.03 -5.26 -16.52
C LEU A 32 8.52 -4.97 -16.54
N ASN A 33 8.00 -4.44 -17.65
CA ASN A 33 6.56 -4.20 -17.82
C ASN A 33 5.76 -5.49 -18.11
N SER A 34 6.43 -6.61 -18.42
CA SER A 34 5.78 -7.89 -18.71
C SER A 34 5.18 -8.53 -17.46
N ARG A 35 4.16 -9.38 -17.63
CA ARG A 35 3.45 -10.04 -16.52
C ARG A 35 4.36 -10.77 -15.51
N PRO A 36 5.42 -11.48 -15.94
CA PRO A 36 6.31 -12.16 -15.00
C PRO A 36 7.12 -11.26 -14.08
N LEU A 37 7.33 -9.98 -14.43
CA LEU A 37 8.21 -9.06 -13.67
C LEU A 37 7.49 -7.82 -13.16
N ASN A 38 6.31 -7.50 -13.69
CA ASN A 38 5.59 -6.30 -13.28
C ASN A 38 5.25 -6.32 -11.78
N TRP A 39 5.08 -7.47 -11.13
CA TRP A 39 4.80 -7.55 -9.69
C TRP A 39 5.94 -7.01 -8.82
N LEU A 40 7.17 -6.86 -9.36
CA LEU A 40 8.28 -6.21 -8.67
C LEU A 40 8.03 -4.72 -8.43
N GLY A 41 7.28 -4.04 -9.30
CA GLY A 41 7.02 -2.59 -9.19
C GLY A 41 8.01 -1.69 -9.91
N LEU A 42 9.01 -2.26 -10.57
CA LEU A 42 9.99 -1.53 -11.37
C LEU A 42 9.47 -1.33 -12.80
N VAL A 43 8.28 -0.77 -12.92
CA VAL A 43 7.57 -0.62 -14.20
C VAL A 43 7.59 0.84 -14.65
N THR A 44 7.61 1.07 -15.96
CA THR A 44 7.43 2.43 -16.52
C THR A 44 5.97 2.73 -16.80
N ARG A 45 5.14 1.70 -16.99
CA ARG A 45 3.70 1.80 -17.22
C ARG A 45 2.94 0.93 -16.22
N LYS A 46 1.90 1.50 -15.60
CA LYS A 46 1.04 0.75 -14.68
C LYS A 46 0.25 -0.31 -15.45
N PRO A 47 0.20 -1.56 -14.98
CA PRO A 47 -0.67 -2.57 -15.55
C PRO A 47 -2.14 -2.15 -15.46
N ILE A 48 -2.98 -2.65 -16.38
CA ILE A 48 -4.43 -2.44 -16.36
C ILE A 48 -5.04 -3.34 -15.29
N THR A 49 -4.85 -2.96 -14.02
CA THR A 49 -5.49 -3.57 -12.86
C THR A 49 -5.71 -2.47 -11.83
N GLU A 50 -6.93 -2.35 -11.32
CA GLU A 50 -7.28 -1.31 -10.34
C GLU A 50 -6.45 -1.47 -9.05
N ASP A 51 -6.22 -2.72 -8.65
CA ASP A 51 -5.56 -3.07 -7.39
C ASP A 51 -4.08 -3.45 -7.59
N TYR A 52 -3.32 -2.59 -8.28
CA TYR A 52 -1.89 -2.85 -8.50
C TYR A 52 -1.04 -2.47 -7.27
N VAL A 53 -0.60 -3.48 -6.52
CA VAL A 53 0.24 -3.35 -5.32
C VAL A 53 1.59 -4.08 -5.50
N PRO A 54 2.63 -3.40 -6.02
CA PRO A 54 3.91 -4.05 -6.32
C PRO A 54 4.79 -4.37 -5.10
N LEU A 55 5.50 -5.49 -5.11
CA LEU A 55 6.22 -5.96 -3.93
C LEU A 55 7.33 -5.01 -3.44
N ILE A 56 8.24 -4.55 -4.31
CA ILE A 56 9.44 -3.82 -3.85
C ILE A 56 9.09 -2.50 -3.16
N PRO A 57 8.26 -1.62 -3.74
CA PRO A 57 7.76 -0.43 -3.06
C PRO A 57 7.05 -0.70 -1.74
N TRP A 58 6.12 -1.65 -1.74
CA TRP A 58 5.25 -1.90 -0.61
C TRP A 58 5.97 -2.60 0.54
N LEU A 59 7.04 -3.35 0.24
CA LEU A 59 7.98 -3.84 1.25
C LEU A 59 8.53 -2.69 2.10
N GLY A 60 8.69 -1.49 1.53
CA GLY A 60 9.13 -0.31 2.29
C GLY A 60 8.18 0.06 3.44
N LEU A 61 6.86 0.00 3.21
CA LEU A 61 5.86 0.21 4.26
C LEU A 61 5.91 -0.90 5.30
N VAL A 62 6.13 -2.15 4.89
CA VAL A 62 6.30 -3.28 5.81
C VAL A 62 7.52 -3.07 6.72
N LEU A 63 8.65 -2.58 6.18
CA LEU A 63 9.84 -2.26 6.96
C LEU A 63 9.60 -1.13 7.96
N TRP A 64 8.81 -0.11 7.59
CA TRP A 64 8.39 0.93 8.53
C TRP A 64 7.50 0.37 9.64
N GLY A 65 6.54 -0.51 9.31
CA GLY A 65 5.75 -1.22 10.30
C GLY A 65 6.61 -2.05 11.26
N ALA A 66 7.62 -2.77 10.74
CA ALA A 66 8.57 -3.52 11.56
C ALA A 66 9.43 -2.60 12.45
N ALA A 67 9.90 -1.47 11.91
CA ALA A 67 10.65 -0.47 12.69
C ALA A 67 9.80 0.11 13.83
N ALA A 68 8.54 0.45 13.54
CA ALA A 68 7.59 0.94 14.54
C ALA A 68 7.29 -0.13 15.61
N GLY A 69 7.09 -1.39 15.21
CA GLY A 69 6.89 -2.50 16.14
C GLY A 69 8.09 -2.71 17.07
N ARG A 70 9.32 -2.68 16.53
CA ARG A 70 10.55 -2.76 17.34
C ARG A 70 10.70 -1.59 18.30
N TRP A 71 10.40 -0.37 17.84
CA TRP A 71 10.43 0.81 18.70
C TRP A 71 9.41 0.69 19.84
N LEU A 72 8.20 0.22 19.54
CA LEU A 72 7.15 0.04 20.53
C LEU A 72 7.49 -1.05 21.55
N LEU A 73 8.09 -2.17 21.11
CA LEU A 73 8.59 -3.20 22.02
C LEU A 73 9.68 -2.67 22.97
N ALA A 74 10.58 -1.82 22.47
CA ALA A 74 11.67 -1.27 23.27
C ALA A 74 11.21 -0.22 24.29
N HIS A 75 10.24 0.62 23.93
CA HIS A 75 9.84 1.76 24.77
C HIS A 75 8.53 1.54 25.54
N ARG A 76 7.64 0.69 25.02
CA ARG A 76 6.28 0.45 25.55
C ARG A 76 5.85 -1.02 25.35
N PRO A 77 6.60 -2.02 25.87
CA PRO A 77 6.31 -3.44 25.65
C PRO A 77 4.88 -3.84 26.09
N GLY A 78 4.35 -3.21 27.14
CA GLY A 78 2.98 -3.45 27.62
C GLY A 78 1.87 -3.01 26.65
N TRP A 79 2.19 -2.28 25.58
CA TRP A 79 1.22 -1.99 24.51
C TRP A 79 1.06 -3.16 23.53
N LEU A 80 1.99 -4.11 23.54
CA LEU A 80 1.98 -5.29 22.68
C LEU A 80 1.72 -6.58 23.49
N ALA A 81 2.13 -6.61 24.76
CA ALA A 81 1.85 -7.73 25.67
C ALA A 81 0.53 -7.53 26.44
N GLY A 82 -0.35 -8.53 26.44
CA GLY A 82 -1.49 -8.58 27.37
C GLY A 82 -2.74 -7.77 26.98
N GLY A 83 -3.20 -7.91 25.74
CA GLY A 83 -4.49 -7.34 25.31
C GLY A 83 -4.41 -5.96 24.65
N GLY A 84 -3.21 -5.41 24.47
CA GLY A 84 -2.94 -4.21 23.68
C GLY A 84 -3.49 -2.91 24.28
N SER A 85 -3.05 -1.76 23.75
CA SER A 85 -3.72 -0.49 24.02
C SER A 85 -5.14 -0.46 23.40
N VAL A 86 -6.05 0.40 23.88
CA VAL A 86 -7.39 0.57 23.27
C VAL A 86 -7.29 0.78 21.74
N PRO A 87 -6.39 1.65 21.23
CA PRO A 87 -6.16 1.78 19.79
C PRO A 87 -5.65 0.48 19.14
N GLY A 88 -4.73 -0.24 19.79
CA GLY A 88 -4.20 -1.51 19.29
C GLY A 88 -5.28 -2.58 19.12
N ARG A 89 -6.23 -2.67 20.06
CA ARG A 89 -7.37 -3.60 19.95
C ARG A 89 -8.32 -3.23 18.82
N ALA A 90 -8.60 -1.94 18.65
CA ALA A 90 -9.44 -1.45 17.56
C ALA A 90 -8.81 -1.76 16.20
N LEU A 91 -7.51 -1.46 16.04
CA LEU A 91 -6.75 -1.79 14.83
C LEU A 91 -6.71 -3.30 14.58
N ALA A 92 -6.52 -4.13 15.62
CA ALA A 92 -6.58 -5.58 15.49
C ALA A 92 -7.98 -6.07 15.08
N GLY A 93 -9.05 -5.43 15.58
CA GLY A 93 -10.43 -5.70 15.15
C GLY A 93 -10.65 -5.41 13.67
N LEU A 94 -10.22 -4.22 13.21
CA LEU A 94 -10.29 -3.84 11.80
C LEU A 94 -9.47 -4.79 10.92
N GLY A 95 -8.30 -5.23 11.38
CA GLY A 95 -7.46 -6.21 10.69
C GLY A 95 -8.16 -7.57 10.50
N ARG A 96 -8.88 -8.05 11.53
CA ARG A 96 -9.62 -9.34 11.47
C ARG A 96 -10.76 -9.34 10.45
N TRP A 97 -11.41 -8.19 10.27
CA TRP A 97 -12.52 -8.01 9.32
C TRP A 97 -12.09 -7.20 8.08
N SER A 98 -10.79 -7.22 7.77
CA SER A 98 -10.22 -6.39 6.70
C SER A 98 -10.88 -6.66 5.35
N LEU A 99 -11.17 -7.93 5.02
CA LEU A 99 -11.89 -8.29 3.79
C LEU A 99 -13.33 -7.77 3.77
N SER A 100 -14.07 -7.89 4.87
CA SER A 100 -15.45 -7.41 4.93
C SER A 100 -15.53 -5.89 4.79
N TYR A 101 -14.61 -5.17 5.46
CA TYR A 101 -14.47 -3.73 5.29
C TYR A 101 -14.10 -3.37 3.84
N TYR A 102 -13.18 -4.13 3.24
CA TYR A 102 -12.79 -3.97 1.84
C TYR A 102 -13.94 -4.27 0.87
N MET A 103 -14.84 -5.19 1.16
CA MET A 103 -16.00 -5.41 0.28
C MET A 103 -17.10 -4.37 0.48
N LEU A 104 -17.21 -3.81 1.69
CA LEU A 104 -18.27 -2.85 2.02
C LEU A 104 -18.02 -1.46 1.42
N HIS A 105 -16.77 -1.02 1.27
CA HIS A 105 -16.49 0.34 0.82
C HIS A 105 -17.02 0.62 -0.60
N GLN A 106 -16.93 -0.34 -1.52
CA GLN A 106 -17.39 -0.17 -2.91
C GLN A 106 -18.90 0.16 -3.00
N PRO A 107 -19.83 -0.66 -2.49
CA PRO A 107 -21.26 -0.35 -2.55
C PRO A 107 -21.63 0.90 -1.75
N VAL A 108 -20.95 1.16 -0.62
CA VAL A 108 -21.20 2.37 0.18
C VAL A 108 -20.81 3.64 -0.57
N LEU A 109 -19.65 3.66 -1.24
CA LEU A 109 -19.23 4.81 -2.04
C LEU A 109 -20.16 5.04 -3.23
N ILE A 110 -20.56 3.98 -3.94
CA ILE A 110 -21.52 4.09 -5.05
C ILE A 110 -22.86 4.64 -4.55
N GLY A 111 -23.38 4.11 -3.44
CA GLY A 111 -24.62 4.58 -2.82
C GLY A 111 -24.54 6.04 -2.38
N ALA A 112 -23.43 6.44 -1.75
CA ALA A 112 -23.20 7.81 -1.30
C ALA A 112 -23.12 8.80 -2.46
N LEU A 113 -22.36 8.47 -3.52
CA LEU A 113 -22.23 9.31 -4.72
C LEU A 113 -23.57 9.42 -5.46
N THR A 114 -24.33 8.33 -5.56
CA THR A 114 -25.66 8.32 -6.19
C THR A 114 -26.64 9.20 -5.41
N ALA A 115 -26.70 9.04 -4.08
CA ALA A 115 -27.54 9.87 -3.22
C ALA A 115 -27.14 11.35 -3.30
N PHE A 116 -25.84 11.65 -3.33
CA PHE A 116 -25.34 13.01 -3.50
C PHE A 116 -25.71 13.61 -4.86
N GLY A 117 -25.60 12.85 -5.95
CA GLY A 117 -26.03 13.27 -7.28
C GLY A 117 -27.53 13.59 -7.34
N TRP A 118 -28.35 12.77 -6.69
CA TRP A 118 -29.79 12.98 -6.56
C TRP A 118 -30.11 14.26 -5.76
N LEU A 119 -29.47 14.45 -4.61
CA LEU A 119 -29.67 15.63 -3.75
C LEU A 119 -29.20 16.95 -4.40
N THR A 120 -28.22 16.89 -5.31
CA THR A 120 -27.71 18.07 -6.02
C THR A 120 -28.47 18.38 -7.32
N GLY A 121 -29.57 17.68 -7.60
CA GLY A 121 -30.44 17.95 -8.75
C GLY A 121 -29.83 17.57 -10.10
N ARG A 122 -28.86 16.65 -10.11
CA ARG A 122 -28.26 16.08 -11.34
C ARG A 122 -28.87 14.73 -11.75
N GLY A 123 -30.01 14.37 -11.16
CA GLY A 123 -30.76 13.13 -11.44
C GLY A 123 -31.92 13.36 -12.41
#